data_AF-A0A2E3ML78-F1
#
_entry.id   AF-A0A2E3ML78-F1
#
_cell.length_a   1.000
_cell.length_b   1.000
_cell.length_c   1.000
_cell.angle_alpha   90.00
_cell.angle_beta   90.00
_cell.angle_gamma   90.00
#
_symmetry.space_group_name_H-M   'P 1'
#
loop_
_entity.id
_entity.type
_entity.pdbx_description
1 polymer ?
#
loop_
_entity_poly.entity_id
_entity_poly.type
_entity_poly.pdbx_seq_one_letter_code
_entity_poly.pdbx_strand_id
1 'polypeptide(L)'
;MKRPYLPSRSVRRSQPHLRVAIFWLLLTSATHVLLSRSPAAAAPRPNIVVLVSDDAGYADFSFQGSRQIATPHLDAIRQGGVLCQAGYVTAS
;
A
#
# COMPACT_ATOMS: atom_id res chain seq x y z
N MET A 1 62.53 -51.71 27.94
CA MET A 1 61.08 -51.43 28.13
C MET A 1 60.71 -50.24 27.24
N LYS A 2 60.21 -50.48 26.01
CA LYS A 2 59.88 -49.41 25.04
C LYS A 2 58.41 -49.02 25.19
N ARG A 3 58.13 -47.73 25.43
CA ARG A 3 56.75 -47.21 25.57
C ARG A 3 56.05 -47.22 24.19
N PRO A 4 54.77 -47.60 24.11
CA PRO A 4 54.05 -47.63 22.83
C PRO A 4 53.74 -46.20 22.35
N TYR A 5 53.89 -45.98 21.04
CA TYR A 5 53.61 -44.71 20.37
C TYR A 5 52.10 -44.53 20.15
N LEU A 6 51.54 -43.41 20.60
CA LEU A 6 50.16 -43.01 20.32
C LEU A 6 50.14 -41.97 19.18
N PRO A 7 49.26 -42.12 18.17
CA PRO A 7 49.18 -41.13 17.09
C PRO A 7 48.57 -39.83 17.59
N SER A 8 49.25 -38.70 17.35
CA SER A 8 48.75 -37.37 17.70
C SER A 8 47.47 -37.08 16.92
N ARG A 9 46.34 -36.93 17.61
CA ARG A 9 45.09 -36.46 17.00
C ARG A 9 45.34 -35.08 16.40
N SER A 10 45.23 -34.97 15.08
CA SER A 10 45.28 -33.68 14.39
C SER A 10 44.08 -32.85 14.83
N VAL A 11 44.30 -31.92 15.76
CA VAL A 11 43.30 -30.93 16.17
C VAL A 11 43.01 -30.06 14.96
N ARG A 12 41.85 -30.29 14.32
CA ARG A 12 41.38 -29.49 13.19
C ARG A 12 41.22 -28.05 13.68
N ARG A 13 42.22 -27.20 13.43
CA ARG A 13 42.19 -25.76 13.71
C ARG A 13 40.94 -25.19 13.03
N SER A 14 39.92 -24.89 13.83
CA SER A 14 38.74 -24.16 13.38
C SER A 14 39.21 -22.80 12.88
N GLN A 15 39.10 -22.54 11.58
CA GLN A 15 39.60 -21.33 10.94
C GLN A 15 38.61 -20.18 11.27
N PRO A 16 38.89 -19.32 12.26
CA PRO A 16 37.89 -18.37 12.78
C PRO A 16 37.64 -17.24 11.78
N HIS A 17 38.59 -16.98 10.88
CA HIS A 17 38.51 -15.92 9.89
C HIS A 17 37.40 -16.15 8.86
N LEU A 18 37.09 -17.40 8.51
CA LEU A 18 36.03 -17.70 7.53
C LEU A 18 34.63 -17.40 8.09
N ARG A 19 34.40 -17.68 9.37
CA ARG A 19 33.10 -17.42 10.04
C ARG A 19 32.88 -15.92 10.27
N VAL A 20 33.93 -15.19 10.61
CA VAL A 20 33.90 -13.73 10.78
C VAL A 20 33.66 -13.04 9.43
N ALA A 21 34.29 -13.49 8.35
CA ALA A 21 34.07 -12.93 7.01
C ALA A 21 32.62 -13.12 6.54
N ILE A 22 32.03 -14.31 6.74
CA ILE A 22 30.63 -14.58 6.40
C ILE A 22 29.69 -13.70 7.24
N PHE A 23 29.97 -13.51 8.52
CA PHE A 23 29.17 -12.63 9.38
C PHE A 23 29.15 -11.18 8.87
N TRP A 24 30.30 -10.61 8.53
CA TRP A 24 30.38 -9.26 7.97
C TRP A 24 29.72 -9.13 6.59
N LEU A 25 29.77 -10.19 5.78
CA LEU A 25 29.15 -10.21 4.45
C LEU A 25 27.62 -10.33 4.53
N LEU A 26 27.10 -11.07 5.51
CA LEU A 26 25.67 -11.11 5.80
C LEU A 26 25.16 -9.81 6.41
N LEU A 27 25.97 -9.17 7.27
CA LEU A 27 25.61 -7.89 7.89
C LEU A 27 25.52 -6.76 6.85
N THR A 28 26.47 -6.70 5.91
CA THR A 28 26.46 -5.71 4.82
C THR A 28 25.34 -5.97 3.82
N SER A 29 25.05 -7.23 3.49
CA SER A 29 23.90 -7.61 2.66
C SER A 29 22.56 -7.21 3.29
N ALA A 30 22.39 -7.49 4.59
CA ALA A 30 21.17 -7.13 5.32
C ALA A 30 20.96 -5.60 5.36
N THR A 31 22.03 -4.82 5.55
CA THR A 31 21.94 -3.35 5.49
C THR A 31 21.55 -2.83 4.11
N HIS A 32 22.03 -3.44 3.02
CA HIS A 32 21.65 -3.02 1.68
C HIS A 32 20.17 -3.28 1.38
N VAL A 33 19.62 -4.43 1.79
CA VAL A 33 18.19 -4.74 1.61
C VAL A 33 17.29 -3.76 2.39
N LEU A 34 17.72 -3.32 3.57
CA LEU A 34 16.98 -2.33 4.38
C LEU A 34 16.98 -0.92 3.75
N LEU A 35 18.04 -0.55 3.01
CA LEU A 35 18.14 0.77 2.36
C LEU A 35 17.53 0.81 0.95
N SER A 36 17.33 -0.33 0.28
CA SER A 36 16.79 -0.40 -1.09
C SER A 36 15.28 -0.21 -1.21
N ARG A 37 14.63 0.49 -0.27
CA ARG A 37 13.19 0.75 -0.35
C ARG A 37 12.92 1.82 -1.40
N SER A 38 12.46 1.41 -2.59
CA SER A 38 12.02 2.34 -3.62
C SER A 38 10.86 3.20 -3.09
N PRO A 39 10.85 4.51 -3.37
CA PRO A 39 9.71 5.36 -3.03
C PRO A 39 8.47 4.81 -3.75
N ALA A 40 7.37 4.67 -3.02
CA ALA A 40 6.09 4.37 -3.65
C ALA A 40 5.79 5.49 -4.65
N ALA A 41 5.45 5.14 -5.88
CA ALA A 41 5.02 6.11 -6.87
C ALA A 41 3.86 6.92 -6.28
N ALA A 42 3.98 8.25 -6.33
CA ALA A 42 2.90 9.13 -5.87
C ALA A 42 1.63 8.78 -6.65
N ALA A 43 0.52 8.60 -5.94
CA ALA A 43 -0.75 8.36 -6.60
C ALA A 43 -1.04 9.52 -7.57
N PRO A 44 -1.53 9.25 -8.79
CA PRO A 44 -1.87 10.30 -9.73
C PRO A 44 -2.93 11.21 -9.10
N ARG A 45 -2.77 12.52 -9.27
CA ARG A 45 -3.74 13.50 -8.78
C ARG A 45 -5.05 13.30 -9.54
N PRO A 46 -6.21 13.11 -8.86
CA PRO A 46 -7.47 12.94 -9.55
C PRO A 46 -7.91 14.24 -10.22
N ASN A 47 -8.62 14.12 -11.34
CA ASN A 47 -9.36 15.22 -11.94
C ASN A 47 -10.69 15.39 -11.20
N ILE A 48 -11.08 16.64 -10.95
CA ILE A 48 -12.34 16.96 -10.28
C ILE A 48 -13.26 17.64 -11.30
N VAL A 49 -14.44 17.06 -11.52
CA VAL A 49 -15.50 17.65 -12.35
C VAL A 49 -16.66 18.01 -11.44
N VAL A 50 -17.05 19.28 -11.43
CA VAL A 50 -18.18 19.76 -10.64
C VAL A 50 -19.34 20.02 -11.60
N LEU A 51 -20.44 19.30 -11.40
CA LEU A 51 -21.68 19.51 -12.12
C LEU A 51 -22.64 20.26 -11.18
N VAL A 52 -23.19 21.38 -11.64
CA VAL A 52 -24.14 22.21 -10.89
C VAL A 52 -25.37 22.39 -11.75
N SER A 53 -26.54 22.16 -11.17
CA SER A 53 -27.83 22.52 -11.75
C SER A 53 -28.35 23.76 -11.04
N ASP A 54 -28.87 24.70 -11.80
CA ASP A 54 -29.64 25.81 -11.28
C ASP A 54 -31.05 25.33 -10.89
N ASP A 55 -31.62 25.91 -9.82
CA ASP A 55 -32.99 25.69 -9.33
C ASP A 55 -33.50 24.25 -9.17
N ALA A 56 -32.60 23.26 -9.11
CA ALA A 56 -33.00 21.88 -8.94
C ALA A 56 -33.55 21.64 -7.52
N GLY A 57 -34.81 21.23 -7.43
CA GLY A 57 -35.47 20.85 -6.20
C GLY A 57 -35.02 19.47 -5.71
N TYR A 58 -35.16 19.23 -4.41
CA TYR A 58 -34.80 17.96 -3.78
C TYR A 58 -35.52 16.75 -4.40
N ALA A 59 -36.77 16.93 -4.82
CA ALA A 59 -37.62 15.87 -5.36
C ALA A 59 -37.52 15.70 -6.89
N ASP A 60 -36.67 16.46 -7.57
CA ASP A 60 -36.62 16.45 -9.04
C ASP A 60 -35.88 15.23 -9.59
N PHE A 61 -34.97 14.63 -8.82
CA PHE A 61 -34.15 13.52 -9.28
C PHE A 61 -34.80 12.15 -9.05
N SER A 62 -34.62 11.23 -9.99
CA SER A 62 -35.19 9.87 -9.89
C SER A 62 -34.61 9.08 -8.70
N PHE A 63 -33.33 9.25 -8.37
CA PHE A 63 -32.74 8.69 -7.15
C PHE A 63 -33.30 9.27 -5.84
N GLN A 64 -34.08 10.36 -5.88
CA GLN A 64 -34.89 10.87 -4.76
C GLN A 64 -36.39 10.56 -4.88
N GLY A 65 -36.76 9.67 -5.80
CA GLY A 65 -38.14 9.19 -5.93
C GLY A 65 -39.01 10.01 -6.88
N SER A 66 -38.42 10.91 -7.70
CA SER A 66 -39.14 11.57 -8.78
C SER A 66 -39.79 10.53 -9.70
N ARG A 67 -41.10 10.68 -9.93
CA ARG A 67 -41.86 9.85 -10.89
C ARG A 67 -42.08 10.54 -12.23
N GLN A 68 -41.75 11.83 -12.32
CA GLN A 68 -41.99 12.66 -13.49
C GLN A 68 -40.72 12.85 -14.33
N ILE A 69 -39.57 13.01 -13.66
CA ILE A 69 -38.29 13.30 -14.31
C ILE A 69 -37.39 12.08 -14.16
N ALA A 70 -37.10 11.42 -15.28
CA ALA A 70 -36.13 10.33 -15.31
C ALA A 70 -34.72 10.90 -15.46
N THR A 71 -33.80 10.53 -14.55
CA THR A 71 -32.39 10.98 -14.58
C THR A 71 -31.40 9.80 -14.66
N PRO A 72 -31.49 8.92 -15.69
CA PRO A 72 -30.77 7.65 -15.72
C PRO A 72 -29.24 7.80 -15.67
N HIS A 73 -28.68 8.88 -16.23
CA HIS A 73 -27.25 9.16 -16.16
C HIS A 73 -26.79 9.59 -14.75
N LEU A 74 -27.62 10.37 -14.04
CA LEU A 74 -27.32 10.74 -12.65
C LEU A 74 -27.53 9.56 -11.71
N ASP A 75 -28.52 8.70 -11.97
CA ASP A 75 -28.72 7.45 -11.24
C ASP A 75 -27.50 6.52 -11.36
N ALA A 76 -26.90 6.41 -12.55
CA ALA A 76 -25.67 5.63 -12.74
C ALA A 76 -24.49 6.21 -11.95
N ILE A 77 -24.32 7.55 -11.91
CA ILE A 77 -23.31 8.21 -11.08
C ILE A 77 -23.55 7.90 -9.59
N ARG A 78 -24.81 7.96 -9.15
CA ARG A 78 -25.22 7.64 -7.78
C ARG A 78 -24.85 6.22 -7.37
N GLN A 79 -25.00 5.23 -8.26
CA GLN A 79 -24.68 3.82 -7.97
C GLN A 79 -23.19 3.61 -7.66
N GLY A 80 -22.30 4.36 -8.32
CA GLY A 80 -20.85 4.31 -8.07
C GLY A 80 -20.35 5.29 -7.00
N GLY A 81 -21.25 6.04 -6.35
CA GLY A 81 -20.90 7.17 -5.50
C GLY A 81 -21.65 7.22 -4.17
N VAL A 82 -21.52 8.36 -3.50
CA VAL A 82 -22.19 8.66 -2.23
C VAL A 82 -23.27 9.71 -2.46
N LEU A 83 -24.45 9.51 -1.87
CA LEU A 83 -25.53 10.49 -1.84
C LEU A 83 -25.61 11.16 -0.49
N CYS A 84 -25.51 12.48 -0.50
CA CYS A 84 -25.80 13.32 0.66
C CYS A 84 -27.32 13.54 0.75
N GLN A 85 -28.01 12.71 1.52
CA GLN A 85 -29.48 12.80 1.66
C GLN A 85 -29.94 14.11 2.35
N ALA A 86 -29.07 14.73 3.15
CA ALA A 86 -29.35 15.96 3.89
C ALA A 86 -28.34 17.07 3.49
N GLY A 87 -28.21 17.33 2.19
CA GLY A 87 -27.36 18.40 1.65
C GLY A 87 -28.12 19.73 1.57
N TYR A 88 -28.01 20.56 2.61
CA TYR A 88 -28.64 21.88 2.66
C TYR A 88 -27.72 22.98 2.13
N VAL A 89 -28.32 24.02 1.56
CA VAL A 89 -27.64 25.27 1.22
C VAL A 89 -27.77 26.27 2.36
N THR A 90 -26.82 27.20 2.47
CA THR A 90 -26.83 28.22 3.52
C THR A 90 -27.88 29.32 3.29
N ALA A 91 -28.38 29.45 2.06
CA ALA A 91 -29.43 30.38 1.65
C ALA A 91 -30.23 29.77 0.48
N SER A 92 -31.53 30.04 0.42
CA SER A 92 -32.47 29.51 -0.58
C SER A 92 -33.36 30.62 -1.12
#